data_AF-V5ZDD8-F1
#
_entry.id   AF-V5ZDD8-F1
#
_cell.length_a   1.000
_cell.length_b   1.000
_cell.length_c   1.000
_cell.angle_alpha   90.00
_cell.angle_beta   90.00
_cell.angle_gamma   90.00
#
_symmetry.space_group_name_H-M   'P 1'
#
loop_
_entity.id
_entity.type
_entity.pdbx_description
1 polymer ?
#
loop_
_entity_poly.entity_id
_entity_poly.type
_entity_poly.pdbx_seq_one_letter_code
_entity_poly.pdbx_strand_id
1 'polypeptide(L)' 'MGGSSKISALFISLLKHLKAAYRRAKTITLIVDNYIIHKSRETLSWLKNNPKFRVIYQPVYSPWVNHAERL' A
#
# COMPACT_ATOMS: atom_id res chain seq x y z
N MET A 1 -7.96 -20.47 6.80
CA MET A 1 -6.67 -19.84 6.43
C MET A 1 -6.71 -19.55 4.92
N GLY A 2 -7.00 -18.32 4.48
CA GLY A 2 -7.13 -18.06 3.01
C GLY A 2 -7.57 -16.65 2.59
N GLY A 3 -8.03 -15.80 3.53
CA GLY A 3 -8.48 -14.44 3.21
C GLY A 3 -7.35 -13.44 2.92
N SER A 4 -6.24 -13.50 3.67
CA SER A 4 -5.19 -12.46 3.62
C SER A 4 -4.43 -12.38 2.28
N SER A 5 -4.17 -13.52 1.62
CA SER A 5 -3.50 -13.55 0.31
C SER A 5 -4.37 -12.94 -0.80
N LYS A 6 -5.70 -13.17 -0.77
CA LYS A 6 -6.63 -12.53 -1.71
C LYS A 6 -6.64 -11.01 -1.58
N ILE A 7 -6.58 -10.49 -0.35
CA ILE A 7 -6.59 -9.03 -0.11
C ILE A 7 -5.22 -8.41 -0.46
N SER A 8 -4.12 -9.11 -0.18
CA SER A 8 -2.77 -8.68 -0.60
C SER A 8 -2.65 -8.61 -2.13
N ALA A 9 -3.21 -9.59 -2.84
CA ALA A 9 -3.24 -9.59 -4.30
C ALA A 9 -4.01 -8.39 -4.88
N LEU A 10 -5.14 -8.00 -4.27
CA LEU A 10 -5.89 -6.80 -4.66
C LEU A 10 -5.07 -5.53 -4.46
N PHE A 11 -4.40 -5.40 -3.31
CA PHE A 11 -3.52 -4.26 -3.06
C PHE A 11 -2.39 -4.18 -4.09
N ILE A 12 -1.71 -5.29 -4.39
CA ILE A 12 -0.67 -5.34 -5.43
C ILE A 12 -1.23 -4.98 -6.81
N SER A 13 -2.47 -5.41 -7.13
CA SER A 13 -3.14 -5.04 -8.39
C SER A 13 -3.33 -3.52 -8.50
N LEU A 14 -3.77 -2.88 -7.42
CA LEU A 14 -3.85 -1.42 -7.34
C LEU A 14 -2.49 -0.77 -7.56
N LEU A 15 -1.42 -1.27 -6.94
CA LEU A 15 -0.06 -0.74 -7.14
C LEU A 15 0.40 -0.85 -8.60
N LYS A 16 0.09 -1.95 -9.27
CA LYS A 16 0.36 -2.12 -10.72
C LYS A 16 -0.41 -1.10 -11.54
N HIS A 17 -1.68 -0.87 -11.22
CA HIS A 17 -2.51 0.12 -11.90
C HIS A 17 -1.93 1.55 -11.72
N LEU A 18 -1.56 1.93 -10.49
CA LEU A 18 -0.93 3.22 -10.20
C LEU A 18 0.41 3.38 -10.94
N LYS A 19 1.22 2.33 -11.01
CA LYS A 19 2.49 2.35 -11.75
C LYS A 19 2.28 2.66 -13.23
N ALA A 20 1.23 2.09 -13.83
CA ALA A 20 0.86 2.31 -15.23
C ALA A 20 0.28 3.71 -15.45
N ALA A 21 -0.68 4.13 -14.62
CA ALA A 21 -1.33 5.43 -14.71
C ALA A 21 -0.32 6.59 -14.56
N TYR A 22 0.59 6.50 -13.59
CA TYR A 22 1.58 7.54 -13.32
C TYR A 22 2.95 7.21 -13.90
N ARG A 23 3.01 6.77 -15.16
CA ARG A 23 4.25 6.30 -15.80
C ARG A 23 5.41 7.30 -15.73
N ARG A 24 5.13 8.60 -15.89
CA ARG A 24 6.12 9.70 -15.88
C ARG A 24 6.56 10.15 -14.49
N ALA A 25 5.84 9.77 -13.42
CA ALA A 25 6.23 10.13 -12.07
C ALA A 25 7.57 9.47 -11.71
N LYS A 26 8.51 10.24 -11.12
CA LYS A 26 9.78 9.69 -10.62
C LYS A 26 9.58 8.85 -9.37
N THR A 27 8.61 9.23 -8.54
CA THR A 27 8.31 8.58 -7.26
C THR A 27 6.81 8.61 -7.00
N ILE A 28 6.28 7.57 -6.37
CA ILE A 28 4.91 7.51 -5.84
C ILE A 28 5.03 7.25 -4.34
N THR A 29 4.60 8.22 -3.52
CA THR A 29 4.58 8.08 -2.07
C THR A 29 3.21 7.61 -1.63
N LEU A 30 3.14 6.43 -1.03
CA LEU A 30 1.92 5.85 -0.49
C LEU A 30 1.87 6.11 1.01
N ILE A 31 0.84 6.81 1.46
CA ILE A 31 0.51 6.95 2.88
C ILE A 31 -0.55 5.89 3.16
N VAL A 32 -0.23 4.92 4.02
CA VAL A 32 -1.11 3.79 4.33
C VAL A 32 -1.35 3.71 5.83
N ASP A 33 -2.50 3.17 6.21
CA ASP A 33 -2.80 2.80 7.59
C ASP A 33 -1.95 1.59 8.03
N ASN A 34 -2.20 1.07 9.24
CA ASN A 34 -1.46 -0.07 9.78
C ASN A 34 -2.07 -1.43 9.42
N TYR A 35 -2.91 -1.52 8.40
CA TYR A 35 -3.56 -2.78 8.03
C TYR A 35 -2.54 -3.82 7.54
N ILE A 36 -2.74 -5.08 7.97
CA ILE A 36 -1.75 -6.15 7.85
C ILE A 36 -1.38 -6.49 6.39
N ILE A 37 -2.26 -6.20 5.44
CA ILE A 37 -2.04 -6.50 4.02
C ILE A 37 -0.91 -5.66 3.41
N HIS A 38 -0.67 -4.45 3.93
CA HIS A 38 0.42 -3.59 3.47
C HIS A 38 1.78 -4.13 3.89
N LYS A 39 1.80 -4.96 4.93
CA LYS A 39 2.99 -5.60 5.51
C LYS A 39 3.07 -7.10 5.18
N SER A 40 2.21 -7.62 4.30
CA SER A 40 2.26 -9.04 3.91
C SER A 40 3.54 -9.36 3.13
N ARG A 41 3.99 -10.63 3.19
CA ARG A 41 5.22 -11.06 2.50
C ARG A 41 5.15 -10.78 0.98
N GLU A 42 3.99 -11.01 0.38
CA GLU A 42 3.74 -10.76 -1.05
C GLU A 42 3.88 -9.27 -1.37
N THR A 43 3.23 -8.41 -0.59
CA THR A 43 3.28 -6.95 -0.77
C THR A 43 4.70 -6.42 -0.60
N LEU A 44 5.41 -6.83 0.46
CA LEU A 44 6.78 -6.42 0.73
C LEU A 44 7.74 -6.89 -0.38
N SER A 45 7.57 -8.12 -0.87
CA SER A 45 8.36 -8.65 -1.99
C SER A 45 8.13 -7.84 -3.27
N TRP A 46 6.88 -7.48 -3.56
CA TRP A 46 6.57 -6.65 -4.72
C TRP A 46 7.17 -5.24 -4.59
N LEU A 47 7.02 -4.59 -3.43
CA LEU A 47 7.57 -3.25 -3.18
C LEU A 47 9.09 -3.22 -3.29
N LYS A 48 9.79 -4.26 -2.81
CA LYS A 48 11.25 -4.39 -2.96
C LYS A 48 11.70 -4.35 -4.43
N ASN A 49 10.91 -4.95 -5.32
CA ASN A 49 11.16 -4.96 -6.77
C ASN A 49 10.67 -3.68 -7.49
N ASN A 50 10.04 -2.75 -6.77
CA ASN A 50 9.42 -1.55 -7.35
C ASN A 50 9.84 -0.29 -6.57
N PRO A 51 11.12 0.14 -6.66
CA PRO A 51 11.68 1.24 -5.84
C PRO A 51 11.07 2.62 -6.13
N LYS A 52 10.24 2.74 -7.18
CA LYS A 52 9.42 3.93 -7.45
C LYS A 52 8.41 4.20 -6.33
N PHE A 53 7.99 3.17 -5.59
CA PHE A 53 7.05 3.30 -4.49
C PHE A 53 7.78 3.50 -3.17
N ARG A 54 7.43 4.57 -2.46
CA ARG A 54 7.85 4.82 -1.08
C ARG A 54 6.62 4.68 -0.18
N VAL A 55 6.67 3.80 0.81
CA VAL A 55 5.54 3.57 1.73
C VAL A 55 5.81 4.26 3.06
N ILE A 56 4.86 5.07 3.51
CA ILE A 56 4.84 5.72 4.82
C ILE A 56 3.65 5.14 5.59
N TYR A 57 3.92 4.51 6.73
CA TYR A 57 2.89 4.01 7.62
C TYR A 57 2.48 5.10 8.60
N GLN A 58 1.18 5.27 8.79
CA GLN A 58 0.67 6.15 9.84
C GLN A 58 1.07 5.64 11.23
N PRO A 59 1.23 6.53 12.24
CA PRO A 59 1.43 6.11 13.62
C PRO A 59 0.28 5.21 14.10
N VAL A 60 0.60 4.17 14.87
CA VAL A 60 -0.43 3.34 15.50
C VAL A 60 -1.20 4.21 16.52
N TYR A 61 -2.53 4.09 16.57
CA TYR A 61 -3.41 4.84 17.48
C TYR A 61 -3.56 6.35 17.20
N SER A 62 -3.50 6.76 15.92
CA SER A 62 -3.86 8.13 15.51
C SER A 62 -5.11 8.15 14.59
N PRO A 63 -6.29 7.67 15.04
CA PRO A 63 -7.52 7.68 14.22
C PRO A 63 -7.89 9.08 13.74
N TRP A 64 -7.50 10.12 14.49
CA TRP A 64 -7.69 11.53 14.13
C TRP A 64 -6.94 11.99 12.86
N VAL A 65 -5.92 11.24 12.43
CA VAL A 65 -5.04 11.55 11.28
C VAL A 65 -5.53 10.86 10.00
N ASN A 66 -6.36 9.82 10.12
CA ASN A 66 -6.90 9.11 8.97
C ASN A 66 -8.14 9.86 8.43
N HIS A 67 -7.94 10.75 7.46
CA HIS A 67 -9.04 11.47 6.81
C HIS A 67 -10.08 10.54 6.17
N ALA A 68 -9.70 9.30 5.82
CA ALA A 68 -10.62 8.30 5.27
C ALA A 68 -11.57 7.68 6.31
N GLU A 69 -11.24 7.73 7.60
CA GLU A 69 -12.08 7.20 8.70
C GLU A 69 -13.10 8.22 9.23
N ARG A 70 -13.14 9.43 8.66
CA ARG A 70 -14.10 10.49 9.04
C ARG A 70 -15.36 10.54 8.18
N LEU A 71 -15.60 9.53 7.32
CA LEU A 71 -16.80 9.42 6.48
C LEU A 71 -17.73 8.31 6.96
#